data_AF-A0A7C5XVJ6-F1
#
_entry.id   AF-A0A7C5XVJ6-F1
#
_cell.length_a   1.000
_cell.length_b   1.000
_cell.length_c   1.000
_cell.angle_alpha   90.00
_cell.angle_beta   90.00
_cell.angle_gamma   90.00
#
_symmetry.space_group_name_H-M   'P 1'
#
loop_
_entity.id
_entity.type
_entity.pdbx_description
1 polymer ?
#
loop_
_entity_poly.entity_id
_entity_poly.type
_entity_poly.pdbx_seq_one_letter_code
_entity_poly.pdbx_strand_id
1 'polypeptide(L)'
;MSEPERQSGTPAPRIAPAELPTIREVKPLSFIFEQRGALAPAVCREAIQRFEAHPDEQYEGRIGQIPLKDRSIKRSTDLVVSGKPHWKDIDRALFASLARALEEFAQAFPFFRGPFRDMGYAIQRTRPGEYYHWHVDGGSHAFALRQLVAVWYLNDVPGPGGETEFLYQDVRVRPEEGKLLLFPPFWTHEHRGVTLQAGVKYIATTWVVFA
;
A
#
# COMPACT_ATOMS: atom_id res chain seq x y z
N MET A 1 17.42 -23.70 51.33
CA MET A 1 17.86 -23.78 49.93
C MET A 1 17.50 -22.46 49.28
N SER A 2 18.51 -21.64 49.02
CA SER A 2 18.41 -20.30 48.43
C SER A 2 18.25 -20.42 46.91
N GLU A 3 17.27 -19.71 46.34
CA GLU A 3 17.12 -19.55 44.89
C GLU A 3 18.35 -18.87 44.27
N PRO A 4 18.80 -19.30 43.08
CA PRO A 4 19.89 -18.62 42.40
C PRO A 4 19.41 -17.28 41.82
N GLU A 5 20.12 -16.21 42.14
CA GLU A 5 19.92 -14.88 41.56
C GLU A 5 20.05 -14.95 40.03
N ARG A 6 19.00 -14.54 39.31
CA ARG A 6 19.09 -14.30 37.86
C ARG A 6 20.05 -13.15 37.63
N GLN A 7 21.22 -13.44 37.07
CA GLN A 7 22.11 -12.42 36.54
C GLN A 7 21.35 -11.57 35.52
N SER A 8 21.22 -10.28 35.82
CA SER A 8 20.71 -9.27 34.91
C SER A 8 21.71 -9.09 33.77
N GLY A 9 21.53 -9.83 32.67
CA GLY A 9 22.28 -9.60 31.45
C GLY A 9 22.01 -8.19 30.93
N THR A 10 23.08 -7.45 30.59
CA THR A 10 22.99 -6.15 29.93
C THR A 10 22.09 -6.27 28.69
N PRO A 11 21.04 -5.45 28.53
CA PRO A 11 20.19 -5.53 27.36
C PRO A 11 21.05 -5.28 26.12
N ALA A 12 20.96 -6.18 25.14
CA ALA A 12 21.63 -6.03 23.86
C ALA A 12 21.36 -4.62 23.30
N PRO A 13 22.36 -3.93 22.74
CA PRO A 13 22.17 -2.59 22.19
C PRO A 13 21.04 -2.65 21.16
N ARG A 14 20.02 -1.79 21.34
CA ARG A 14 18.96 -1.62 20.34
C ARG A 14 19.62 -1.03 19.09
N ILE A 15 19.86 -1.87 18.09
CA ILE A 15 20.34 -1.42 16.79
C ILE A 15 19.17 -0.68 16.14
N ALA A 16 19.30 0.64 16.02
CA ALA A 16 18.35 1.43 15.26
C ALA A 16 18.32 0.91 13.80
N PRO A 17 17.15 0.88 13.13
CA PRO A 17 17.09 0.51 11.72
C PRO A 17 18.05 1.38 10.90
N ALA A 18 18.65 0.79 9.86
CA ALA A 18 19.50 1.55 8.94
C ALA A 18 18.71 2.71 8.30
N GLU A 19 19.39 3.82 8.03
CA GLU A 19 18.79 4.93 7.29
C GLU A 19 18.48 4.50 5.84
N LEU A 20 17.28 4.83 5.37
CA LEU A 20 16.82 4.54 4.03
C LEU A 20 17.03 5.79 3.15
N PRO A 21 17.82 5.71 2.06
CA PRO A 21 18.16 6.89 1.25
C PRO A 21 16.97 7.60 0.60
N THR A 22 15.97 6.86 0.13
CA THR A 22 14.84 7.38 -0.64
C THR A 22 13.48 7.16 0.03
N ILE A 23 13.39 6.16 0.91
CA ILE A 23 12.19 5.85 1.69
C ILE A 23 12.22 6.59 3.03
N ARG A 24 11.09 7.16 3.45
CA ARG A 24 10.98 7.88 4.73
C ARG A 24 9.79 7.40 5.53
N GLU A 25 9.97 7.20 6.82
CA GLU A 25 8.85 7.00 7.74
C GLU A 25 8.06 8.31 7.86
N VAL A 26 6.74 8.25 7.67
CA VAL A 26 5.86 9.42 7.66
C VAL A 26 5.79 10.08 9.04
N LYS A 27 5.85 9.27 10.09
CA LYS A 27 5.89 9.70 11.49
C LYS A 27 6.75 8.70 12.28
N PRO A 28 7.64 9.14 13.19
CA PRO A 28 8.48 8.21 13.94
C PRO A 28 7.66 7.12 14.64
N LEU A 29 8.09 5.86 14.49
CA LEU A 29 7.45 4.66 15.06
C LEU A 29 6.04 4.36 14.53
N SER A 30 5.65 4.95 13.40
CA SER A 30 4.36 4.68 12.76
C SER A 30 4.37 3.43 11.89
N PHE A 31 5.54 2.97 11.45
CA PHE A 31 5.74 1.92 10.45
C PHE A 31 4.98 2.17 9.12
N ILE A 32 4.77 3.44 8.80
CA ILE A 32 4.16 3.90 7.55
C ILE A 32 5.24 4.65 6.80
N PHE A 33 5.57 4.19 5.60
CA PHE A 33 6.71 4.71 4.83
C PHE A 33 6.26 5.24 3.48
N GLU A 34 6.81 6.38 3.09
CA GLU A 34 6.61 6.94 1.75
C GLU A 34 7.92 7.00 0.95
N GLN A 35 7.82 6.79 -0.35
CA GLN A 35 8.88 7.02 -1.32
C GLN A 35 8.31 7.92 -2.43
N ARG A 36 8.77 9.17 -2.49
CA ARG A 36 8.33 10.12 -3.52
C ARG A 36 9.00 9.79 -4.86
N GLY A 37 8.25 9.92 -5.96
CA GLY A 37 8.77 9.65 -7.30
C GLY A 37 9.18 8.18 -7.53
N ALA A 38 8.60 7.24 -6.78
CA ALA A 38 8.87 5.82 -6.93
C ALA A 38 8.41 5.29 -8.31
N LEU A 39 7.32 5.87 -8.84
CA LEU A 39 6.78 5.60 -10.17
C LEU A 39 6.88 6.84 -11.05
N ALA A 40 7.32 6.67 -12.30
CA ALA A 40 7.49 7.77 -13.22
C ALA A 40 6.13 8.40 -13.61
N PRO A 41 6.01 9.74 -13.66
CA PRO A 41 4.77 10.42 -14.05
C PRO A 41 4.15 9.96 -15.38
N ALA A 42 4.99 9.61 -16.36
CA ALA A 42 4.51 9.09 -17.64
C ALA A 42 3.78 7.74 -17.49
N VAL A 43 4.27 6.86 -16.61
CA VAL A 43 3.62 5.57 -16.31
C VAL A 43 2.30 5.81 -15.58
N CYS A 44 2.28 6.75 -14.64
CA CYS A 44 1.06 7.13 -13.92
C CYS A 44 -0.05 7.59 -14.89
N ARG A 45 0.27 8.53 -15.79
CA ARG A 45 -0.69 9.04 -16.78
C ARG A 45 -1.15 7.98 -17.77
N GLU A 46 -0.24 7.15 -18.27
CA GLU A 46 -0.57 6.06 -19.18
C GLU A 46 -1.50 5.04 -18.51
N ALA A 47 -1.24 4.68 -17.25
CA ALA A 47 -2.11 3.79 -16.49
C ALA A 47 -3.53 4.37 -16.33
N ILE A 48 -3.66 5.67 -16.05
CA ILE A 48 -4.96 6.35 -15.94
C ILE A 48 -5.67 6.40 -17.29
N GLN A 49 -4.97 6.81 -18.36
CA GLN A 49 -5.54 6.87 -19.70
C GLN A 49 -6.09 5.52 -20.13
N ARG A 50 -5.31 4.45 -19.90
CA ARG A 50 -5.70 3.09 -20.25
C ARG A 50 -6.86 2.59 -19.39
N PHE A 51 -6.88 2.92 -18.10
CA PHE A 51 -8.00 2.61 -17.22
C PHE A 51 -9.31 3.21 -17.77
N GLU A 52 -9.32 4.50 -18.10
CA GLU A 52 -10.52 5.17 -18.62
C GLU A 52 -10.94 4.68 -20.02
N ALA A 53 -9.99 4.20 -20.83
CA ALA A 53 -10.27 3.64 -22.15
C ALA A 53 -10.87 2.22 -22.13
N HIS A 54 -10.87 1.51 -21.00
CA HIS A 54 -11.36 0.13 -20.89
C HIS A 54 -12.48 -0.01 -19.82
N PRO A 55 -13.63 0.66 -19.98
CA PRO A 55 -14.75 0.59 -19.03
C PRO A 55 -15.38 -0.81 -18.93
N ASP A 56 -15.23 -1.64 -19.96
CA ASP A 56 -15.64 -3.04 -20.03
C ASP A 56 -14.82 -3.96 -19.10
N GLU A 57 -13.61 -3.54 -18.72
CA GLU A 57 -12.77 -4.24 -17.75
C GLU A 57 -12.94 -3.73 -16.31
N GLN A 58 -13.66 -2.63 -16.13
CA GLN A 58 -13.90 -2.00 -14.83
C GLN A 58 -15.03 -2.71 -14.08
N TYR A 59 -14.91 -2.76 -12.75
CA TYR A 59 -15.95 -3.29 -11.88
C TYR A 59 -16.05 -2.50 -10.58
N GLU A 60 -17.19 -2.58 -9.90
CA GLU A 60 -17.36 -1.97 -8.58
C GLU A 60 -16.40 -2.58 -7.56
N GLY A 61 -15.80 -1.73 -6.72
CA GLY A 61 -14.89 -2.14 -5.67
C GLY A 61 -15.48 -3.25 -4.78
N ARG A 62 -14.65 -4.27 -4.52
CA ARG A 62 -15.02 -5.46 -3.73
C ARG A 62 -14.29 -5.46 -2.40
N ILE A 63 -14.93 -6.01 -1.38
CA ILE A 63 -14.35 -6.23 -0.05
C ILE A 63 -14.29 -7.71 0.29
N GLY A 64 -13.34 -8.09 1.15
CA GLY A 64 -13.28 -9.44 1.72
C GLY A 64 -12.84 -10.53 0.73
N GLN A 65 -12.88 -11.77 1.22
CA GLN A 65 -12.46 -12.96 0.45
C GLN A 65 -13.52 -13.42 -0.55
N ILE A 66 -14.79 -13.27 -0.16
CA ILE A 66 -15.92 -13.43 -1.04
C ILE A 66 -16.18 -12.04 -1.62
N PRO A 67 -16.31 -11.87 -2.95
CA PRO A 67 -16.56 -10.58 -3.60
C PRO A 67 -17.89 -9.94 -3.16
N LEU A 68 -17.93 -9.41 -1.94
CA LEU A 68 -19.08 -8.70 -1.40
C LEU A 68 -19.02 -7.27 -1.92
N LYS A 69 -20.12 -6.85 -2.53
CA LYS A 69 -20.34 -5.47 -2.97
C LYS A 69 -21.06 -4.71 -1.85
N ASP A 70 -20.34 -4.40 -0.78
CA ASP A 70 -20.90 -3.61 0.31
C ASP A 70 -20.56 -2.13 0.13
N ARG A 71 -21.51 -1.40 -0.45
CA ARG A 71 -21.41 0.05 -0.66
C ARG A 71 -21.43 0.84 0.65
N SER A 72 -21.72 0.23 1.79
CA SER A 72 -21.57 0.88 3.09
C SER A 72 -20.10 0.93 3.53
N ILE A 73 -19.23 0.07 2.98
CA ILE A 73 -17.81 -0.03 3.36
C ILE A 73 -16.89 0.51 2.26
N LYS A 74 -17.09 0.10 1.00
CA LYS A 74 -16.25 0.51 -0.14
C LYS A 74 -17.09 1.02 -1.30
N ARG A 75 -16.72 2.19 -1.81
CA ARG A 75 -17.25 2.78 -3.04
C ARG A 75 -16.06 3.20 -3.89
N SER A 76 -15.85 2.49 -4.99
CA SER A 76 -14.80 2.78 -5.96
C SER A 76 -15.07 2.03 -7.26
N THR A 77 -14.32 2.38 -8.30
CA THR A 77 -14.22 1.57 -9.52
C THR A 77 -12.83 0.96 -9.59
N ASP A 78 -12.74 -0.35 -9.77
CA ASP A 78 -11.50 -1.12 -9.73
C ASP A 78 -11.28 -1.86 -11.07
N LEU A 79 -10.02 -2.15 -11.40
CA LEU A 79 -9.60 -2.92 -12.58
C LEU A 79 -8.33 -3.70 -12.23
N VAL A 80 -8.31 -5.02 -12.47
CA VAL A 80 -7.08 -5.83 -12.36
C VAL A 80 -6.20 -5.57 -13.57
N VAL A 81 -4.94 -5.24 -13.33
CA VAL A 81 -3.91 -4.96 -14.35
C VAL A 81 -3.20 -6.26 -14.74
N SER A 82 -2.80 -7.05 -13.76
CA SER A 82 -2.00 -8.25 -13.99
C SER A 82 -2.72 -9.32 -14.81
N GLY A 83 -1.95 -10.04 -15.62
CA GLY A 83 -2.44 -11.12 -16.47
C GLY A 83 -3.04 -10.68 -17.81
N LYS A 84 -3.08 -9.36 -18.10
CA LYS A 84 -3.62 -8.82 -19.35
C LYS A 84 -2.51 -8.36 -20.29
N PRO A 85 -2.47 -8.81 -21.57
CA PRO A 85 -1.39 -8.48 -22.50
C PRO A 85 -1.17 -6.98 -22.70
N HIS A 86 -2.24 -6.19 -22.82
CA HIS A 86 -2.19 -4.74 -23.03
C HIS A 86 -1.86 -3.94 -21.75
N TRP A 87 -1.64 -4.60 -20.62
CA TRP A 87 -1.23 -3.97 -19.34
C TRP A 87 0.19 -4.34 -18.91
N LYS A 88 0.89 -5.16 -19.70
CA LYS A 88 2.18 -5.78 -19.35
C LYS A 88 3.31 -4.77 -19.05
N ASP A 89 3.31 -3.63 -19.70
CA ASP A 89 4.24 -2.52 -19.48
C ASP A 89 4.00 -1.82 -18.14
N ILE A 90 2.74 -1.53 -17.79
CA ILE A 90 2.36 -0.94 -16.50
C ILE A 90 2.63 -1.90 -15.35
N ASP A 91 2.26 -3.17 -15.51
CA ASP A 91 2.53 -4.24 -14.55
C ASP A 91 4.05 -4.34 -14.26
N ARG A 92 4.88 -4.39 -15.31
CA ARG A 92 6.34 -4.41 -15.17
C ARG A 92 6.89 -3.17 -14.48
N ALA A 93 6.34 -2.00 -14.75
CA ALA A 93 6.78 -0.75 -14.13
C ALA A 93 6.48 -0.74 -12.62
N LEU A 94 5.30 -1.22 -12.21
CA LEU A 94 4.92 -1.37 -10.81
C LEU A 94 5.80 -2.42 -10.11
N PHE A 95 6.01 -3.58 -10.75
CA PHE A 95 6.93 -4.61 -10.25
C PHE A 95 8.35 -4.09 -10.04
N ALA A 96 8.91 -3.39 -11.03
CA ALA A 96 10.25 -2.81 -10.92
C ALA A 96 10.32 -1.74 -9.82
N SER A 97 9.26 -0.94 -9.64
CA SER A 97 9.17 0.02 -8.54
C SER A 97 9.18 -0.67 -7.18
N LEU A 98 8.37 -1.73 -7.01
CA LEU A 98 8.29 -2.48 -5.77
C LEU A 98 9.60 -3.19 -5.44
N ALA A 99 10.24 -3.81 -6.43
CA ALA A 99 11.51 -4.52 -6.26
C ALA A 99 12.61 -3.60 -5.72
N ARG A 100 12.78 -2.40 -6.31
CA ARG A 100 13.73 -1.39 -5.81
C ARG A 100 13.40 -0.94 -4.39
N ALA A 101 12.12 -0.72 -4.10
CA ALA A 101 11.69 -0.31 -2.77
C ALA A 101 11.98 -1.40 -1.73
N LEU A 102 11.69 -2.67 -2.02
CA LEU A 102 11.97 -3.80 -1.12
C LEU A 102 13.46 -4.03 -0.90
N GLU A 103 14.29 -3.85 -1.94
CA GLU A 103 15.75 -3.92 -1.82
C GLU A 103 16.30 -2.88 -0.83
N GLU A 104 15.82 -1.63 -0.92
CA GLU A 104 16.16 -0.59 0.05
C GLU A 104 15.58 -0.89 1.44
N PHE A 105 14.30 -1.28 1.51
CA PHE A 105 13.60 -1.57 2.76
C PHE A 105 14.25 -2.71 3.56
N ALA A 106 14.83 -3.69 2.87
CA ALA A 106 15.58 -4.81 3.46
C ALA A 106 16.89 -4.39 4.16
N GLN A 107 17.38 -3.16 3.93
CA GLN A 107 18.52 -2.59 4.64
C GLN A 107 18.14 -2.23 6.08
N ALA A 108 16.97 -1.60 6.26
CA ALA A 108 16.43 -1.26 7.59
C ALA A 108 15.76 -2.45 8.28
N PHE A 109 15.11 -3.33 7.51
CA PHE A 109 14.28 -4.41 8.01
C PHE A 109 14.74 -5.75 7.41
N PRO A 110 15.64 -6.50 8.09
CA PRO A 110 16.17 -7.77 7.59
C PRO A 110 15.12 -8.83 7.24
N PHE A 111 13.90 -8.70 7.80
CA PHE A 111 12.74 -9.52 7.44
C PHE A 111 12.48 -9.54 5.93
N PHE A 112 12.69 -8.43 5.22
CA PHE A 112 12.45 -8.31 3.78
C PHE A 112 13.60 -8.80 2.89
N ARG A 113 14.67 -9.38 3.46
CA ARG A 113 15.77 -10.00 2.67
C ARG A 113 15.41 -11.37 2.10
N GLY A 114 14.35 -11.99 2.61
CA GLY A 114 13.88 -13.29 2.16
C GLY A 114 13.22 -13.24 0.78
N PRO A 115 12.80 -14.40 0.25
CA PRO A 115 12.08 -14.46 -1.02
C PRO A 115 10.63 -13.99 -0.84
N PHE A 116 10.30 -12.86 -1.49
CA PHE A 116 8.95 -12.30 -1.54
C PHE A 116 8.48 -12.16 -2.99
N ARG A 117 7.16 -12.11 -3.16
CA ARG A 117 6.50 -11.80 -4.43
C ARG A 117 5.29 -10.89 -4.20
N ASP A 118 4.86 -10.22 -5.24
CA ASP A 118 3.58 -9.50 -5.24
C ASP A 118 2.40 -10.44 -5.54
N MET A 119 1.17 -9.93 -5.34
CA MET A 119 -0.08 -10.65 -5.62
C MET A 119 -0.76 -10.18 -6.91
N GLY A 120 -0.02 -9.55 -7.82
CA GLY A 120 -0.55 -8.81 -8.95
C GLY A 120 -1.03 -7.41 -8.56
N TYR A 121 -1.33 -6.60 -9.58
CA TYR A 121 -1.64 -5.19 -9.44
C TYR A 121 -3.09 -4.93 -9.85
N ALA A 122 -3.73 -4.02 -9.13
CA ALA A 122 -5.03 -3.46 -9.50
C ALA A 122 -4.96 -1.93 -9.47
N ILE A 123 -5.69 -1.29 -10.37
CA ILE A 123 -5.92 0.14 -10.35
C ILE A 123 -7.31 0.41 -9.79
N GLN A 124 -7.42 1.43 -8.96
CA GLN A 124 -8.68 1.91 -8.39
C GLN A 124 -8.84 3.40 -8.69
N ARG A 125 -10.06 3.77 -9.13
CA ARG A 125 -10.55 5.15 -9.22
C ARG A 125 -11.53 5.45 -8.09
N THR A 126 -11.41 6.64 -7.52
CA THR A 126 -12.33 7.21 -6.53
C THR A 126 -12.76 8.61 -7.00
N ARG A 127 -14.07 8.82 -7.08
CA ARG A 127 -14.74 10.08 -7.44
C ARG A 127 -15.30 10.80 -6.20
N PRO A 128 -15.77 12.06 -6.32
CA PRO A 128 -16.38 12.76 -5.20
C PRO A 128 -17.54 11.96 -4.58
N GLY A 129 -17.55 11.84 -3.25
CA GLY A 129 -18.50 11.03 -2.49
C GLY A 129 -18.14 9.54 -2.37
N GLU A 130 -17.11 9.07 -3.07
CA GLU A 130 -16.59 7.70 -2.98
C GLU A 130 -15.47 7.58 -1.93
N TYR A 131 -15.25 6.35 -1.44
CA TYR A 131 -14.41 6.09 -0.26
C TYR A 131 -14.05 4.60 -0.11
N TYR A 132 -13.13 4.31 0.81
CA TYR A 132 -13.02 2.99 1.42
C TYR A 132 -12.90 3.22 2.93
N HIS A 133 -13.92 2.87 3.71
CA HIS A 133 -13.91 3.07 5.15
C HIS A 133 -12.87 2.21 5.88
N TRP A 134 -12.79 2.39 7.20
CA TRP A 134 -11.84 1.71 8.06
C TRP A 134 -11.81 0.19 7.82
N HIS A 135 -10.63 -0.30 7.51
CA HIS A 135 -10.35 -1.71 7.27
C HIS A 135 -8.88 -2.04 7.54
N VAL A 136 -8.60 -3.33 7.53
CA VAL A 136 -7.26 -3.90 7.52
C VAL A 136 -7.11 -4.77 6.29
N ASP A 137 -5.88 -4.92 5.81
CA ASP A 137 -5.59 -5.73 4.62
C ASP A 137 -5.22 -7.18 4.97
N GLY A 138 -4.94 -7.47 6.23
CA GLY A 138 -4.74 -8.81 6.77
C GLY A 138 -6.07 -9.49 7.09
N GLY A 139 -6.05 -10.82 7.15
CA GLY A 139 -7.25 -11.60 7.47
C GLY A 139 -6.96 -13.10 7.49
N SER A 140 -8.00 -13.92 7.39
CA SER A 140 -7.87 -15.38 7.28
C SER A 140 -7.35 -15.81 5.89
N HIS A 141 -7.17 -17.12 5.67
CA HIS A 141 -6.84 -17.75 4.38
C HIS A 141 -5.76 -17.00 3.57
N ALA A 142 -6.06 -16.63 2.31
CA ALA A 142 -5.11 -15.94 1.43
C ALA A 142 -4.66 -14.58 1.96
N PHE A 143 -5.46 -13.91 2.80
CA PHE A 143 -5.09 -12.61 3.37
C PHE A 143 -4.09 -12.74 4.51
N ALA A 144 -3.99 -13.92 5.14
CA ALA A 144 -2.99 -14.21 6.17
C ALA A 144 -1.56 -14.22 5.60
N LEU A 145 -1.40 -14.34 4.29
CA LEU A 145 -0.10 -14.38 3.62
C LEU A 145 0.51 -12.99 3.41
N ARG A 146 -0.30 -11.92 3.51
CA ARG A 146 0.13 -10.54 3.26
C ARG A 146 1.07 -10.07 4.36
N GLN A 147 2.27 -9.62 3.97
CA GLN A 147 3.31 -9.13 4.87
C GLN A 147 3.54 -7.62 4.75
N LEU A 148 3.21 -7.03 3.60
CA LEU A 148 3.32 -5.59 3.36
C LEU A 148 2.27 -5.15 2.33
N VAL A 149 1.70 -3.97 2.52
CA VAL A 149 0.84 -3.29 1.54
C VAL A 149 1.70 -2.31 0.76
N ALA A 150 1.49 -2.23 -0.56
CA ALA A 150 2.09 -1.21 -1.41
C ALA A 150 1.00 -0.47 -2.21
N VAL A 151 0.94 0.85 -2.04
CA VAL A 151 0.00 1.74 -2.74
C VAL A 151 0.77 2.82 -3.47
N TRP A 152 0.59 2.91 -4.79
CA TRP A 152 1.08 4.04 -5.59
C TRP A 152 -0.05 5.02 -5.84
N TYR A 153 0.21 6.30 -5.61
CA TYR A 153 -0.70 7.36 -6.05
C TYR A 153 -0.38 7.73 -7.50
N LEU A 154 -1.36 7.57 -8.39
CA LEU A 154 -1.17 7.79 -9.83
C LEU A 154 -1.44 9.24 -10.25
N ASN A 155 -1.95 10.08 -9.35
CA ASN A 155 -2.13 11.50 -9.60
C ASN A 155 -2.11 12.29 -8.27
N ASP A 156 -1.85 13.59 -8.38
CA ASP A 156 -2.01 14.51 -7.27
C ASP A 156 -3.49 14.65 -6.90
N VAL A 157 -3.78 14.66 -5.61
CA VAL A 157 -5.09 15.00 -5.07
C VAL A 157 -4.91 16.16 -4.09
N PRO A 158 -5.27 17.39 -4.47
CA PRO A 158 -5.10 18.55 -3.59
C PRO A 158 -6.09 18.58 -2.41
N GLY A 159 -7.15 17.78 -2.49
CA GLY A 159 -8.22 17.74 -1.50
C GLY A 159 -9.29 18.81 -1.76
N PRO A 160 -10.28 18.94 -0.85
CA PRO A 160 -10.38 18.18 0.40
C PRO A 160 -10.72 16.69 0.20
N GLY A 161 -10.24 15.85 1.12
CA GLY A 161 -10.44 14.41 1.10
C GLY A 161 -9.48 13.65 0.17
N GLY A 162 -9.65 12.33 0.10
CA GLY A 162 -8.83 11.45 -0.73
C GLY A 162 -7.52 11.00 -0.08
N GLU A 163 -7.19 11.44 1.14
CA GLU A 163 -6.03 10.94 1.89
C GLU A 163 -6.16 9.44 2.19
N THR A 164 -5.03 8.77 2.36
CA THR A 164 -4.98 7.49 3.09
C THR A 164 -4.76 7.81 4.56
N GLU A 165 -5.74 7.50 5.41
CA GLU A 165 -5.71 7.82 6.84
C GLU A 165 -5.55 6.56 7.67
N PHE A 166 -4.72 6.63 8.70
CA PHE A 166 -4.39 5.54 9.62
C PHE A 166 -4.87 5.85 11.02
N LEU A 167 -5.69 4.97 11.59
CA LEU A 167 -6.44 5.24 12.82
C LEU A 167 -5.53 5.35 14.04
N TYR A 168 -4.65 4.37 14.25
CA TYR A 168 -3.85 4.27 15.47
C TYR A 168 -2.62 5.18 15.47
N GLN A 169 -2.09 5.50 14.29
CA GLN A 169 -0.90 6.32 14.13
C GLN A 169 -1.24 7.82 14.14
N ASP A 170 -2.51 8.19 13.96
CA ASP A 170 -2.96 9.56 13.72
C ASP A 170 -2.14 10.21 12.59
N VAL A 171 -2.21 9.56 11.42
CA VAL A 171 -1.47 9.93 10.20
C VAL A 171 -2.43 10.00 9.03
N ARG A 172 -2.31 11.06 8.23
CA ARG A 172 -2.98 11.22 6.94
C ARG A 172 -1.93 11.44 5.85
N VAL A 173 -1.92 10.56 4.86
CA VAL A 173 -1.02 10.65 3.71
C VAL A 173 -1.79 11.21 2.53
N ARG A 174 -1.35 12.38 2.06
CA ARG A 174 -1.90 13.02 0.86
C ARG A 174 -1.40 12.31 -0.41
N PRO A 175 -2.28 12.03 -1.39
CA PRO A 175 -1.87 11.52 -2.69
C PRO A 175 -1.04 12.55 -3.46
N GLU A 176 0.16 12.14 -3.87
CA GLU A 176 1.07 12.90 -4.73
C GLU A 176 1.51 11.98 -5.88
N GLU A 177 1.51 12.47 -7.12
CA GLU A 177 1.79 11.63 -8.31
C GLU A 177 3.13 10.88 -8.16
N GLY A 178 3.09 9.57 -8.39
CA GLY A 178 4.26 8.70 -8.37
C GLY A 178 4.77 8.33 -6.98
N LYS A 179 4.16 8.85 -5.89
CA LYS A 179 4.50 8.46 -4.52
C LYS A 179 4.04 7.03 -4.24
N LEU A 180 4.93 6.21 -3.71
CA LEU A 180 4.65 4.90 -3.13
C LEU A 180 4.47 5.03 -1.62
N LEU A 181 3.48 4.33 -1.08
CA LEU A 181 3.20 4.18 0.34
C LEU A 181 3.32 2.69 0.71
N LEU A 182 4.09 2.40 1.76
CA LEU A 182 4.32 1.06 2.30
C LEU A 182 3.89 1.01 3.77
N PHE A 183 3.13 -0.01 4.15
CA PHE A 183 2.71 -0.20 5.54
C PHE A 183 2.31 -1.67 5.80
N PRO A 184 2.41 -2.16 7.05
CA PRO A 184 1.96 -3.49 7.43
C PRO A 184 0.45 -3.68 7.22
N PRO A 185 -0.02 -4.85 6.76
CA PRO A 185 -1.45 -5.10 6.52
C PRO A 185 -2.24 -5.43 7.81
N PHE A 186 -1.60 -5.42 8.97
CA PHE A 186 -2.15 -6.00 10.19
C PHE A 186 -3.11 -5.08 10.95
N TRP A 187 -3.74 -5.62 12.00
CA TRP A 187 -4.65 -4.87 12.89
C TRP A 187 -4.03 -3.60 13.48
N THR A 188 -2.71 -3.48 13.52
CA THR A 188 -2.00 -2.27 13.96
C THR A 188 -2.10 -1.11 12.98
N HIS A 189 -2.53 -1.33 11.74
CA HIS A 189 -2.59 -0.34 10.66
C HIS A 189 -3.99 -0.31 10.02
N GLU A 190 -5.01 -0.26 10.87
CA GLU A 190 -6.36 0.03 10.40
C GLU A 190 -6.38 1.39 9.70
N HIS A 191 -6.85 1.39 8.46
CA HIS A 191 -6.73 2.52 7.56
C HIS A 191 -7.96 2.68 6.68
N ARG A 192 -8.07 3.85 6.04
CA ARG A 192 -9.17 4.18 5.13
C ARG A 192 -8.71 5.09 4.00
N GLY A 193 -9.44 5.04 2.89
CA GLY A 193 -9.46 6.12 1.90
C GLY A 193 -10.52 7.14 2.30
N VAL A 194 -10.07 8.31 2.76
CA VAL A 194 -10.95 9.42 3.16
C VAL A 194 -11.86 9.79 2.00
N THR A 195 -13.16 9.99 2.27
CA THR A 195 -14.14 10.37 1.26
C THR A 195 -13.64 11.54 0.43
N LEU A 196 -13.51 11.33 -0.87
CA LEU A 196 -13.06 12.38 -1.77
C LEU A 196 -14.16 13.43 -1.90
N GLN A 197 -13.82 14.70 -1.80
CA GLN A 197 -14.81 15.78 -1.93
C GLN A 197 -14.70 16.50 -3.27
N ALA A 198 -13.51 16.55 -3.87
CA ALA A 198 -13.26 17.21 -5.15
C ALA A 198 -12.19 16.47 -5.97
N GLY A 199 -12.28 16.61 -7.29
CA GLY A 199 -11.34 15.99 -8.23
C GLY A 199 -11.58 14.49 -8.43
N VAL A 200 -10.51 13.76 -8.76
CA VAL A 200 -10.51 12.31 -8.93
C VAL A 200 -9.21 11.76 -8.37
N LYS A 201 -9.27 10.58 -7.74
CA LYS A 201 -8.11 9.88 -7.19
C LYS A 201 -7.92 8.56 -7.93
N TYR A 202 -6.70 8.29 -8.35
CA TYR A 202 -6.28 7.00 -8.88
C TYR A 202 -5.14 6.43 -8.03
N ILE A 203 -5.24 5.15 -7.71
CA ILE A 203 -4.17 4.40 -7.07
C ILE A 203 -3.91 3.10 -7.82
N ALA A 204 -2.67 2.62 -7.77
CA ALA A 204 -2.36 1.21 -8.00
C ALA A 204 -2.02 0.55 -6.67
N THR A 205 -2.44 -0.69 -6.47
CA THR A 205 -2.22 -1.42 -5.22
C THR A 205 -1.74 -2.84 -5.48
N THR A 206 -0.85 -3.32 -4.62
CA THR A 206 -0.54 -4.75 -4.46
C THR A 206 -0.24 -5.09 -3.00
N TRP A 207 -0.06 -6.38 -2.73
CA TRP A 207 0.41 -6.90 -1.46
C TRP A 207 1.63 -7.77 -1.68
N VAL A 208 2.58 -7.68 -0.74
CA VAL A 208 3.78 -8.53 -0.69
C VAL A 208 3.48 -9.76 0.15
N VAL A 209 3.78 -10.94 -0.37
CA VAL A 209 3.63 -12.24 0.29
C VAL A 209 4.93 -13.04 0.18
N PHE A 210 5.08 -14.08 0.99
CA PHE A 210 6.17 -15.05 0.79
C PHE A 210 6.05 -15.71 -0.59
N ALA A 211 7.21 -15.89 -1.24
CA ALA A 211 7.30 -16.53 -2.55
C ALA A 211 7.12 -18.05 -2.49
#